data_AF-A0A8X8WBJ9-F1
#
_entry.id   AF-A0A8X8WBJ9-F1
#
_cell.length_a   1.000
_cell.length_b   1.000
_cell.length_c   1.000
_cell.angle_alpha   90.00
_cell.angle_beta   90.00
_cell.angle_gamma   90.00
#
_symmetry.space_group_name_H-M   'P 1'
#
loop_
_entity.id
_entity.type
_entity.pdbx_description
1 polymer ?
#
loop_
_entity_poly.entity_id
_entity_poly.type
_entity_poly.pdbx_seq_one_letter_code
_entity_poly.pdbx_strand_id
1 'polypeptide(L)'
;MFPISSDGVFEDPLLLFEQDGFLQDLLEDINPISESNNHTENSVKKRARKFEAESNNGSSDSKKSAHRFIEKQRRQEMSTLYASLRSLLPLEYIKGKRAVSDHMHQAAIYINGMKKRIEEMKRRRESLRNVDQKYSNGRDSSSYCVKINLFRDGFEILISSKESFPLSMVLANLMNRNLDVVNCVSSRGDGCYLHKIHVEINEFTSIDLSELQEQLVNLLQLA
;
A
#
# COMPACT_ATOMS: atom_id res chain seq x y z
N MET A 1 17.97 28.79 22.77
CA MET A 1 19.33 28.43 22.34
C MET A 1 19.61 27.03 22.87
N PHE A 2 20.02 26.11 21.98
CA PHE A 2 20.18 24.63 22.13
C PHE A 2 18.89 23.78 21.94
N PRO A 3 19.00 22.54 21.40
CA PRO A 3 18.79 22.30 19.96
C PRO A 3 17.71 21.24 19.67
N ILE A 4 17.21 21.26 18.44
CA ILE A 4 16.33 20.23 17.89
C ILE A 4 17.21 19.06 17.45
N SER A 5 17.10 17.92 18.13
CA SER A 5 17.63 16.65 17.60
C SER A 5 16.54 16.00 16.75
N SER A 6 16.79 15.93 15.45
CA SER A 6 16.03 15.14 14.49
C SER A 6 16.69 13.77 14.35
N ASP A 7 16.05 12.72 14.87
CA ASP A 7 16.32 11.34 14.43
C ASP A 7 15.10 10.87 13.66
N GLY A 8 15.05 11.29 12.39
CA GLY A 8 14.19 10.69 11.37
C GLY A 8 15.01 9.64 10.65
N VAL A 9 15.07 8.43 11.20
CA VAL A 9 15.59 7.26 10.49
C VAL A 9 14.62 6.96 9.35
N PHE A 10 15.05 7.22 8.13
CA PHE A 10 14.35 6.84 6.91
C PHE A 10 14.77 5.40 6.60
N GLU A 11 13.95 4.43 6.99
CA GLU A 11 14.18 3.03 6.66
C GLU A 11 13.84 2.79 5.18
N ASP A 12 14.80 2.21 4.46
CA ASP A 12 14.77 1.88 3.04
C ASP A 12 13.59 0.96 2.67
N PRO A 13 12.73 1.33 1.70
CA PRO A 13 11.65 0.48 1.20
C PRO A 13 12.05 -0.75 0.37
N LEU A 14 13.33 -1.13 0.29
CA LEU A 14 13.81 -2.11 -0.69
C LEU A 14 14.04 -3.55 -0.18
N LEU A 15 13.75 -3.87 1.08
CA LEU A 15 13.91 -5.24 1.61
C LEU A 15 12.63 -6.11 1.57
N LEU A 16 11.72 -5.85 0.61
CA LEU A 16 10.46 -6.62 0.49
C LEU A 16 10.50 -7.76 -0.56
N PHE A 17 11.66 -8.08 -1.14
CA PHE A 17 11.76 -9.06 -2.22
C PHE A 17 12.73 -10.22 -1.96
N GLU A 18 12.70 -10.78 -0.75
CA GLU A 18 13.27 -12.11 -0.49
C GLU A 18 12.32 -12.92 0.40
N GLN A 19 11.17 -13.31 -0.14
CA GLN A 19 10.30 -14.26 0.58
C GLN A 19 9.57 -15.24 -0.35
N ASP A 20 10.19 -15.62 -1.47
CA ASP A 20 9.63 -16.65 -2.35
C ASP A 20 9.96 -18.07 -1.86
N GLY A 21 11.00 -18.23 -1.02
CA GLY A 21 11.41 -19.55 -0.51
C GLY A 21 10.53 -20.12 0.61
N PHE A 22 9.85 -19.28 1.40
CA PHE A 22 9.07 -19.74 2.56
C PHE A 22 7.65 -20.19 2.21
N LEU A 23 7.13 -19.77 1.05
CA LEU A 23 5.78 -20.13 0.60
C LEU A 23 5.72 -21.54 0.02
N GLN A 24 6.82 -22.05 -0.54
CA GLN A 24 6.86 -23.37 -1.17
C GLN A 24 6.73 -24.50 -0.13
N ASP A 25 7.38 -24.37 1.02
CA ASP A 25 7.33 -25.35 2.13
C ASP A 25 5.93 -25.48 2.76
N LEU A 26 5.06 -24.48 2.61
CA LEU A 26 3.69 -24.51 3.17
C LEU A 26 2.65 -25.12 2.20
N LEU A 27 3.01 -25.27 0.92
CA LEU A 27 2.12 -25.80 -0.12
C LEU A 27 2.25 -27.32 -0.28
N GLU A 28 3.31 -27.95 0.23
CA GLU A 28 3.51 -29.40 0.13
C GLU A 28 2.54 -30.22 1.00
N ASP A 29 1.93 -29.61 2.02
CA ASP A 29 0.88 -30.23 2.84
C ASP A 29 -0.52 -30.21 2.16
N ILE A 30 -0.63 -29.60 0.98
CA ILE A 30 -1.89 -29.40 0.25
C ILE A 30 -1.90 -30.24 -1.04
N ASN A 31 -1.59 -31.53 -0.97
CA ASN A 31 -2.03 -32.45 -2.02
C ASN A 31 -3.29 -33.20 -1.58
N PRO A 32 -4.45 -32.97 -2.24
CA PRO A 32 -5.59 -33.85 -2.09
C PRO A 32 -5.22 -35.19 -2.73
N ILE A 33 -5.17 -36.27 -1.96
CA ILE A 33 -5.06 -37.62 -2.50
C ILE A 33 -6.31 -37.85 -3.36
N SER A 34 -6.11 -37.77 -4.68
CA SER A 34 -7.05 -38.23 -5.69
C SER A 34 -7.23 -39.74 -5.58
N GLU A 35 -8.48 -40.19 -5.63
CA GLU A 35 -8.81 -41.60 -5.77
C GLU A 35 -8.12 -42.21 -6.99
N SER A 36 -7.25 -43.19 -6.77
CA SER A 36 -6.95 -44.21 -7.77
C SER A 36 -6.96 -45.58 -7.09
N ASN A 37 -7.96 -46.39 -7.43
CA ASN A 37 -7.91 -47.83 -7.23
C ASN A 37 -6.64 -48.38 -7.88
N ASN A 38 -5.77 -49.03 -7.12
CA ASN A 38 -4.93 -50.14 -7.59
C ASN A 38 -4.41 -50.95 -6.39
N HIS A 39 -4.63 -52.26 -6.46
CA HIS A 39 -4.09 -53.25 -5.56
C HIS A 39 -2.56 -53.24 -5.57
N THR A 40 -1.93 -53.26 -4.40
CA THR A 40 -0.62 -53.89 -4.22
C THR A 40 -0.47 -54.32 -2.77
N GLU A 41 -0.31 -55.62 -2.59
CA GLU A 41 0.00 -56.28 -1.34
C GLU A 41 1.37 -55.83 -0.85
N ASN A 42 1.48 -55.44 0.42
CA ASN A 42 2.73 -55.57 1.17
C ASN A 42 2.44 -55.77 2.65
N SER A 43 3.08 -56.81 3.18
CA SER A 43 2.69 -57.55 4.36
C SER A 43 3.29 -56.95 5.63
N VAL A 44 2.46 -56.56 6.59
CA VAL A 44 2.89 -56.41 8.00
C VAL A 44 1.91 -57.18 8.88
N LYS A 45 2.39 -58.32 9.40
CA LYS A 45 1.64 -59.27 10.23
C LYS A 45 1.13 -58.60 11.51
N LYS A 46 -0.19 -58.42 11.64
CA LYS A 46 -0.84 -58.11 12.92
C LYS A 46 -2.10 -58.98 13.11
N ARG A 47 -1.93 -59.98 13.98
CA ARG A 47 -2.90 -60.76 14.77
C ARG A 47 -4.38 -60.63 14.35
N ALA A 48 -4.87 -61.62 13.60
CA ALA A 48 -6.27 -61.75 13.24
C ALA A 48 -7.16 -61.93 14.50
N ARG A 49 -8.11 -61.02 14.72
CA ARG A 49 -9.31 -61.30 15.51
C ARG A 49 -10.42 -61.67 14.53
N LYS A 50 -10.95 -62.88 14.70
CA LYS A 50 -12.13 -63.40 14.01
C LYS A 50 -13.31 -62.45 14.29
N PHE A 51 -13.90 -61.86 13.24
CA PHE A 51 -15.22 -61.24 13.30
C PHE A 51 -16.11 -61.98 12.32
N GLU A 52 -17.07 -62.71 12.87
CA GLU A 52 -18.18 -63.30 12.12
C GLU A 52 -19.17 -62.19 11.76
N ALA A 53 -19.62 -62.19 10.51
CA ALA A 53 -20.76 -61.39 10.02
C ALA A 53 -22.03 -61.82 10.79
N GLU A 54 -23.08 -61.04 11.01
CA GLU A 54 -23.70 -60.02 10.17
C GLU A 54 -24.83 -59.38 11.02
N SER A 55 -25.01 -58.06 11.02
CA SER A 55 -26.29 -57.44 11.40
C SER A 55 -26.36 -55.99 10.88
N ASN A 56 -27.13 -55.80 9.81
CA ASN A 56 -27.88 -54.60 9.43
C ASN A 56 -27.47 -53.24 10.07
N ASN A 57 -26.29 -52.69 9.75
CA ASN A 57 -25.83 -51.40 10.29
C ASN A 57 -25.22 -50.40 9.28
N GLY A 58 -25.35 -50.65 7.97
CA GLY A 58 -24.75 -49.80 6.92
C GLY A 58 -25.22 -48.33 6.91
N SER A 59 -26.44 -48.06 7.41
CA SER A 59 -26.98 -46.69 7.54
C SER A 59 -26.32 -45.87 8.65
N SER A 60 -25.87 -46.52 9.74
CA SER A 60 -25.20 -45.86 10.86
C SER A 60 -23.79 -45.42 10.49
N ASP A 61 -23.03 -46.29 9.84
CA ASP A 61 -21.61 -46.05 9.59
C ASP A 61 -21.36 -45.11 8.40
N SER A 62 -22.26 -45.11 7.41
CA SER A 62 -22.28 -44.09 6.35
C SER A 62 -22.55 -42.69 6.89
N LYS A 63 -23.53 -42.53 7.80
CA LYS A 63 -23.82 -41.25 8.47
C LYS A 63 -22.65 -40.77 9.32
N LYS A 64 -22.00 -41.66 10.07
CA LYS A 64 -20.78 -41.32 10.85
C LYS A 64 -19.65 -40.86 9.94
N SER A 65 -19.46 -41.52 8.80
CA SER A 65 -18.42 -41.18 7.83
C SER A 65 -18.68 -39.83 7.15
N ALA A 66 -19.93 -39.57 6.74
CA ALA A 66 -20.34 -38.28 6.21
C ALA A 66 -20.15 -37.15 7.23
N HIS A 67 -20.55 -37.35 8.49
CA HIS A 67 -20.33 -36.38 9.56
C HIS A 67 -18.85 -36.10 9.80
N ARG A 68 -18.01 -37.14 9.79
CA ARG A 68 -16.55 -37.01 9.93
C ARG A 68 -15.95 -36.21 8.76
N PHE A 69 -16.43 -36.43 7.54
CA PHE A 69 -15.99 -35.70 6.36
C PHE A 69 -16.36 -34.21 6.46
N ILE A 70 -17.62 -33.91 6.80
CA ILE A 70 -18.11 -32.53 6.95
C ILE A 70 -17.30 -31.78 8.01
N GLU A 71 -17.08 -32.38 9.19
CA GLU A 71 -16.30 -31.73 10.25
C GLU A 71 -14.82 -31.58 9.87
N LYS A 72 -14.25 -32.52 9.09
CA LYS A 72 -12.90 -32.37 8.55
C LYS A 72 -12.82 -31.20 7.59
N GLN A 73 -13.77 -31.07 6.66
CA GLN A 73 -13.85 -29.94 5.74
C GLN A 73 -13.98 -28.62 6.51
N ARG A 74 -14.87 -28.54 7.50
CA ARG A 74 -15.02 -27.34 8.36
C ARG A 74 -13.71 -26.92 9.02
N ARG A 75 -12.90 -27.88 9.49
CA ARG A 75 -11.57 -27.59 10.08
C ARG A 75 -10.55 -27.16 9.06
N GLN A 76 -10.59 -27.75 7.86
CA GLN A 76 -9.71 -27.35 6.76
C GLN A 76 -9.99 -25.89 6.37
N GLU A 77 -11.26 -25.53 6.20
CA GLU A 77 -11.68 -24.16 5.90
C GLU A 77 -11.22 -23.18 6.98
N MET A 78 -11.41 -23.53 8.26
CA MET A 78 -10.90 -22.71 9.38
C MET A 78 -9.38 -22.56 9.37
N SER A 79 -8.64 -23.63 9.07
CA SER A 79 -7.18 -23.59 8.96
C SER A 79 -6.73 -22.63 7.85
N THR A 80 -7.39 -22.67 6.70
CA THR A 80 -7.13 -21.76 5.57
C THR A 80 -7.38 -20.30 5.98
N LEU A 81 -8.46 -20.02 6.71
CA LEU A 81 -8.74 -18.66 7.21
C LEU A 81 -7.67 -18.18 8.19
N TYR A 82 -7.17 -19.02 9.09
CA TYR A 82 -6.09 -18.65 10.00
C TYR A 82 -4.75 -18.42 9.27
N ALA A 83 -4.44 -19.22 8.25
CA ALA A 83 -3.28 -18.99 7.40
C ALA A 83 -3.36 -17.66 6.66
N SER A 84 -4.53 -17.33 6.10
CA SER A 84 -4.81 -16.05 5.45
C SER A 84 -4.71 -14.86 6.43
N LEU A 85 -5.25 -15.00 7.64
CA LEU A 85 -5.09 -13.98 8.68
C LEU A 85 -3.61 -13.74 8.99
N ARG A 86 -2.82 -14.81 9.11
CA ARG A 86 -1.38 -14.71 9.37
C ARG A 86 -0.64 -14.06 8.19
N SER A 87 -0.96 -14.34 6.93
CA SER A 87 -0.25 -13.70 5.82
C SER A 87 -0.50 -12.19 5.70
N LEU A 88 -1.62 -11.68 6.25
CA LEU A 88 -1.98 -10.26 6.20
C LEU A 88 -1.31 -9.40 7.30
N LEU A 89 -0.70 -10.02 8.30
CA LEU A 89 -0.06 -9.27 9.39
C LEU A 89 1.42 -9.01 9.08
N PRO A 90 1.95 -7.84 9.48
CA PRO A 90 3.38 -7.59 9.36
C PRO A 90 4.22 -8.55 10.22
N LEU A 91 5.46 -8.80 9.79
CA LEU A 91 6.35 -9.78 10.40
C LEU A 91 6.63 -9.48 11.88
N GLU A 92 6.66 -8.21 12.29
CA GLU A 92 6.88 -7.79 13.68
C GLU A 92 5.80 -8.33 14.62
N TYR A 93 4.57 -8.44 14.12
CA TYR A 93 3.42 -8.92 14.88
C TYR A 93 3.37 -10.45 14.95
N ILE A 94 4.03 -11.14 14.01
CA ILE A 94 4.00 -12.60 13.89
C ILE A 94 5.25 -13.29 14.42
N LYS A 95 6.40 -12.62 14.35
CA LYS A 95 7.70 -13.20 14.68
C LYS A 95 7.67 -13.82 16.08
N GLY A 96 8.10 -15.09 16.15
CA GLY A 96 8.13 -15.87 17.40
C GLY A 96 6.78 -16.41 17.88
N LYS A 97 5.65 -16.04 17.26
CA LYS A 97 4.32 -16.46 17.68
C LYS A 97 3.83 -17.60 16.78
N ARG A 98 3.53 -18.76 17.38
CA ARG A 98 3.10 -19.96 16.64
C ARG A 98 1.62 -20.30 16.86
N ALA A 99 1.01 -19.87 17.96
CA ALA A 99 -0.37 -20.19 18.26
C ALA A 99 -1.36 -19.28 17.51
N VAL A 100 -2.47 -19.85 17.06
CA VAL A 100 -3.56 -19.12 16.39
C VAL A 100 -4.13 -18.02 17.28
N SER A 101 -4.28 -18.27 18.58
CA SER A 101 -4.74 -17.27 19.56
C SER A 101 -3.84 -16.05 19.59
N ASP A 102 -2.52 -16.25 19.51
CA ASP A 102 -1.56 -15.16 19.49
C ASP A 102 -1.73 -14.35 18.21
N HIS A 103 -1.87 -14.99 17.04
CA HIS A 103 -2.10 -14.28 15.77
C HIS A 103 -3.39 -13.49 15.81
N MET A 104 -4.46 -14.04 16.38
CA MET A 104 -5.74 -13.32 16.56
C MET A 104 -5.57 -12.09 17.46
N HIS A 105 -4.86 -12.23 18.58
CA HIS A 105 -4.62 -11.11 19.48
C HIS A 105 -3.77 -10.02 18.82
N GLN A 106 -2.71 -10.42 18.11
CA GLN A 106 -1.85 -9.49 17.40
C GLN A 106 -2.57 -8.80 16.24
N ALA A 107 -3.48 -9.49 15.55
CA ALA A 107 -4.34 -8.89 14.56
C ALA A 107 -5.21 -7.77 15.15
N ALA A 108 -5.79 -7.98 16.33
CA ALA A 108 -6.56 -6.95 17.02
C ALA A 108 -5.71 -5.72 17.38
N ILE A 109 -4.48 -5.93 17.85
CA ILE A 109 -3.52 -4.85 18.12
C ILE A 109 -3.20 -4.08 16.83
N TYR A 110 -2.88 -4.80 15.76
CA TYR A 110 -2.53 -4.20 14.47
C TYR A 110 -3.68 -3.37 13.88
N ILE A 111 -4.90 -3.91 13.89
CA ILE A 111 -6.10 -3.19 13.44
C ILE A 111 -6.28 -1.89 14.23
N ASN A 112 -6.13 -1.92 15.55
CA ASN A 112 -6.27 -0.73 16.38
C ASN A 112 -5.16 0.29 16.12
N GLY A 113 -3.92 -0.15 15.92
CA GLY A 113 -2.81 0.71 15.51
C GLY A 113 -3.08 1.39 14.17
N MET A 114 -3.56 0.61 13.18
CA MET A 114 -3.89 1.13 11.85
C MET A 114 -5.01 2.16 11.91
N LYS A 115 -6.08 1.90 12.68
CA LYS A 115 -7.17 2.87 12.90
C LYS A 115 -6.65 4.19 13.47
N LYS A 116 -5.78 4.15 14.48
CA LYS A 116 -5.16 5.37 15.04
C LYS A 116 -4.34 6.13 14.01
N ARG A 117 -3.53 5.43 13.22
CA ARG A 117 -2.72 6.05 12.14
C ARG A 117 -3.61 6.71 11.09
N ILE A 118 -4.72 6.09 10.71
CA ILE A 118 -5.69 6.66 9.77
C ILE A 118 -6.25 7.98 10.32
N GLU A 119 -6.67 8.01 11.59
CA GLU A 119 -7.21 9.22 12.21
C GLU A 119 -6.17 10.34 12.36
N GLU A 120 -4.92 9.99 12.69
CA GLU A 120 -3.82 10.95 12.71
C GLU A 120 -3.56 11.56 11.33
N MET A 121 -3.50 10.72 10.28
CA MET A 121 -3.30 11.18 8.90
C MET A 121 -4.47 12.06 8.42
N LYS A 122 -5.72 11.73 8.82
CA LYS A 122 -6.88 12.59 8.55
C LYS A 122 -6.76 13.95 9.24
N ARG A 123 -6.37 13.98 10.52
CA ARG A 123 -6.17 15.22 11.27
C ARG A 123 -5.09 16.10 10.64
N ARG A 124 -3.97 15.51 10.23
CA ARG A 124 -2.87 16.22 9.54
C ARG A 124 -3.35 16.82 8.21
N ARG A 125 -4.13 16.06 7.44
CA ARG A 125 -4.72 16.55 6.19
C ARG A 125 -5.65 17.74 6.44
N GLU A 126 -6.52 17.64 7.45
CA GLU A 126 -7.45 18.71 7.80
C GLU A 126 -6.73 19.97 8.32
N SER A 127 -5.67 19.82 9.11
CA SER A 127 -4.88 20.98 9.54
C SER A 127 -4.24 21.72 8.36
N LEU A 128 -3.73 20.99 7.36
CA LEU A 128 -3.15 21.60 6.15
C LEU A 128 -4.23 22.27 5.30
N ARG A 129 -5.38 21.62 5.10
CA ARG A 129 -6.53 22.21 4.39
C ARG A 129 -7.02 23.51 5.05
N ASN A 130 -7.09 23.54 6.38
CA ASN A 130 -7.50 24.72 7.13
C ASN A 130 -6.46 25.86 7.05
N VAL A 131 -5.18 25.52 6.86
CA VAL A 131 -4.11 26.49 6.64
C VAL A 131 -4.23 27.08 5.23
N ASP A 132 -4.45 26.26 4.19
CA ASP A 132 -4.70 26.75 2.83
C ASP A 132 -5.96 27.63 2.76
N GLN A 133 -7.04 27.28 3.47
CA GLN A 133 -8.27 28.10 3.54
C GLN A 133 -8.03 29.48 4.17
N LYS A 134 -7.11 29.58 5.14
CA LYS A 134 -6.74 30.85 5.77
C LYS A 134 -5.88 31.70 4.85
N TYR A 135 -5.01 31.09 4.04
CA TYR A 135 -4.24 31.79 3.03
C TYR A 135 -5.08 32.19 1.81
N SER A 136 -6.13 31.44 1.46
CA SER A 136 -7.03 31.79 0.35
C SER A 136 -8.06 32.88 0.67
N ASN A 137 -8.34 33.12 1.96
CA ASN A 137 -9.19 34.24 2.40
C ASN A 137 -8.40 35.54 2.59
N GLY A 138 -7.08 35.48 2.47
CA GLY A 138 -6.21 36.63 2.29
C GLY A 138 -6.31 37.12 0.85
N ARG A 139 -7.31 37.97 0.62
CA ARG A 139 -7.44 38.96 -0.46
C ARG A 139 -6.21 39.12 -1.40
N ASP A 140 -6.02 38.19 -2.33
CA ASP A 140 -5.22 38.42 -3.55
C ASP A 140 -6.13 38.21 -4.76
N SER A 141 -6.33 39.31 -5.47
CA SER A 141 -7.25 39.45 -6.60
C SER A 141 -6.65 38.90 -7.91
N SER A 142 -5.69 37.97 -7.83
CA SER A 142 -5.05 37.37 -9.01
C SER A 142 -5.77 36.07 -9.42
N SER A 143 -6.08 35.95 -10.71
CA SER A 143 -6.65 34.73 -11.29
C SER A 143 -5.69 33.53 -11.25
N TYR A 144 -4.42 33.78 -10.93
CA TYR A 144 -3.30 32.86 -10.98
C TYR A 144 -2.52 32.85 -9.66
N CYS A 145 -2.06 31.67 -9.23
CA CYS A 145 -1.12 31.47 -8.12
C CYS A 145 -0.02 30.50 -8.56
N VAL A 146 1.24 30.89 -8.33
CA VAL A 146 2.44 30.10 -8.66
C VAL A 146 3.19 29.81 -7.36
N LYS A 147 3.53 28.54 -7.12
CA LYS A 147 4.38 28.09 -6.01
C LYS A 147 5.53 27.25 -6.56
N ILE A 148 6.73 27.42 -6.00
CA ILE A 148 7.91 26.64 -6.38
C ILE A 148 8.40 25.85 -5.16
N ASN A 149 8.57 24.55 -5.33
CA ASN A 149 9.06 23.63 -4.29
C ASN A 149 10.39 23.01 -4.73
N LEU A 150 11.42 23.10 -3.89
CA LEU A 150 12.72 22.49 -4.13
C LEU A 150 12.72 21.00 -3.80
N PHE A 151 13.46 20.22 -4.57
CA PHE A 151 13.82 18.83 -4.27
C PHE A 151 15.32 18.60 -4.54
N ARG A 152 15.82 17.38 -4.24
CA ARG A 152 17.26 17.07 -4.23
C ARG A 152 17.95 17.39 -5.57
N ASP A 153 17.29 17.07 -6.69
CA ASP A 153 17.87 17.14 -8.04
C ASP A 153 17.19 18.22 -8.92
N GLY A 154 16.45 19.15 -8.31
CA GLY A 154 15.69 20.14 -9.08
C GLY A 154 14.59 20.86 -8.32
N PHE A 155 13.57 21.33 -9.04
CA PHE A 155 12.42 22.02 -8.46
C PHE A 155 11.12 21.76 -9.21
N GLU A 156 10.02 21.91 -8.47
CA GLU A 156 8.67 21.68 -8.91
C GLU A 156 7.91 23.01 -8.92
N ILE A 157 7.35 23.37 -10.08
CA ILE A 157 6.51 24.54 -10.25
C ILE A 157 5.05 24.09 -10.22
N LEU A 158 4.28 24.64 -9.28
CA LEU A 158 2.85 24.44 -9.16
C LEU A 158 2.11 25.72 -9.56
N ILE A 159 1.32 25.65 -10.61
CA ILE A 159 0.52 26.77 -11.11
C ILE A 159 -0.95 26.41 -10.96
N SER A 160 -1.69 27.21 -10.19
CA SER A 160 -3.15 27.09 -10.08
C SER A 160 -3.81 28.32 -10.69
N SER A 161 -4.83 28.10 -11.52
CA SER A 161 -5.59 29.16 -12.19
C SER A 161 -7.09 28.91 -12.11
N LYS A 162 -7.91 29.95 -12.01
CA LYS A 162 -9.37 29.84 -12.20
C LYS A 162 -9.77 29.74 -13.68
N GLU A 163 -8.94 30.25 -14.58
CA GLU A 163 -9.18 30.29 -16.02
C GLU A 163 -8.17 29.40 -16.77
N SER A 164 -8.54 28.94 -17.96
CA SER A 164 -7.62 28.18 -18.80
C SER A 164 -6.57 29.12 -19.39
N PHE A 165 -5.29 28.79 -19.23
CA PHE A 165 -4.20 29.52 -19.87
C PHE A 165 -3.38 28.59 -20.77
N PRO A 166 -2.71 29.12 -21.81
CA PRO A 166 -1.83 28.33 -22.67
C PRO A 166 -0.56 27.93 -21.91
N LEU A 167 -0.54 26.70 -21.39
CA LEU A 167 0.64 26.11 -20.73
C LEU A 167 1.89 26.13 -21.63
N SER A 168 1.71 26.09 -22.95
CA SER A 168 2.80 26.21 -23.92
C SER A 168 3.62 27.49 -23.74
N MET A 169 3.02 28.60 -23.33
CA MET A 169 3.75 29.85 -23.07
C MET A 169 4.68 29.72 -21.86
N VAL A 170 4.20 29.05 -20.80
CA VAL A 170 5.02 28.78 -19.61
C VAL A 170 6.18 27.85 -19.97
N LEU A 171 5.91 26.76 -20.68
CA LEU A 171 6.95 25.82 -21.10
C LEU A 171 7.99 26.48 -22.01
N ALA A 172 7.56 27.32 -22.96
CA ALA A 172 8.47 28.06 -23.82
C ALA A 172 9.37 29.03 -23.02
N ASN A 173 8.83 29.68 -21.99
CA ASN A 173 9.61 30.55 -21.11
C ASN A 173 10.68 29.77 -20.34
N LEU A 174 10.34 28.58 -19.82
CA LEU A 174 11.29 27.71 -19.12
C LEU A 174 12.40 27.22 -20.07
N MET A 175 12.04 26.80 -21.27
CA MET A 175 12.99 26.37 -22.30
C MET A 175 13.96 27.50 -22.69
N ASN A 176 13.47 28.73 -22.85
CA ASN A 176 14.31 29.89 -23.16
C ASN A 176 15.35 30.21 -22.07
N ARG A 177 15.09 29.76 -20.82
CA ARG A 177 16.01 29.89 -19.69
C ARG A 177 16.97 28.70 -19.55
N ASN A 178 16.99 27.79 -20.53
CA ASN A 178 17.77 26.54 -20.49
C ASN A 178 17.43 25.66 -19.27
N LEU A 179 16.16 25.68 -18.84
CA LEU A 179 15.65 24.81 -17.79
C LEU A 179 15.15 23.51 -18.41
N ASP A 180 15.63 22.37 -17.90
CA ASP A 180 15.24 21.07 -18.42
C ASP A 180 13.95 20.59 -17.77
N VAL A 181 12.86 20.56 -18.54
CA VAL A 181 11.53 20.15 -18.07
C VAL A 181 11.38 18.66 -18.30
N VAL A 182 11.48 17.87 -17.23
CA VAL A 182 11.41 16.40 -17.29
C VAL A 182 9.99 15.86 -17.26
N ASN A 183 9.07 16.55 -16.59
CA ASN A 183 7.69 16.10 -16.45
C ASN A 183 6.72 17.27 -16.34
N CYS A 184 5.56 17.13 -16.95
CA CYS A 184 4.48 18.09 -16.84
C CYS A 184 3.14 17.37 -16.74
N VAL A 185 2.41 17.66 -15.66
CA VAL A 185 1.09 17.09 -15.40
C VAL A 185 0.09 18.22 -15.26
N SER A 186 -0.99 18.14 -16.02
CA SER A 186 -2.09 19.10 -15.98
C SER A 186 -3.35 18.39 -15.52
N SER A 187 -4.06 18.99 -14.58
CA SER A 187 -5.33 18.47 -14.06
C SER A 187 -6.34 19.60 -13.90
N ARG A 188 -7.61 19.24 -13.96
CA ARG A 188 -8.73 20.17 -13.74
C ARG A 188 -9.62 19.58 -12.65
N GLY A 189 -9.81 20.33 -11.57
CA GLY A 189 -10.59 19.92 -10.40
C GLY A 189 -11.10 21.14 -9.66
N ASP A 190 -12.26 21.04 -9.00
CA ASP A 190 -12.84 22.09 -8.14
C ASP A 190 -13.01 23.48 -8.81
N GLY A 191 -13.13 23.52 -10.15
CA GLY A 191 -13.26 24.76 -10.91
C GLY A 191 -11.95 25.51 -11.14
N CYS A 192 -10.79 24.88 -10.86
CA CYS A 192 -9.47 25.42 -11.18
C CYS A 192 -8.65 24.49 -12.08
N TYR A 193 -7.74 25.08 -12.84
CA TYR A 193 -6.69 24.42 -13.59
C TYR A 193 -5.45 24.33 -12.71
N LEU A 194 -4.90 23.12 -12.57
CA LEU A 194 -3.68 22.87 -11.82
C LEU A 194 -2.63 22.26 -12.74
N HIS A 195 -1.51 22.94 -12.88
CA HIS A 195 -0.35 22.51 -13.65
C HIS A 195 0.82 22.26 -12.72
N LYS A 196 1.45 21.12 -12.90
CA LYS A 196 2.60 20.67 -12.14
C LYS A 196 3.74 20.43 -13.12
N ILE A 197 4.84 21.14 -12.96
CA ILE A 197 5.99 21.08 -13.85
C ILE A 197 7.21 20.69 -13.00
N HIS A 198 7.94 19.66 -13.44
CA HIS A 198 9.19 19.23 -12.83
C HIS A 198 10.34 19.67 -13.70
N VAL A 199 11.30 20.35 -13.07
CA VAL A 199 12.50 20.86 -13.71
C VAL A 199 13.71 20.26 -13.02
N GLU A 200 14.60 19.66 -13.81
CA GLU A 200 15.89 19.16 -13.34
C GLU A 200 16.93 20.29 -13.39
N ILE A 201 17.76 20.37 -12.35
CA ILE A 201 18.83 21.38 -12.25
C ILE A 201 20.16 20.70 -12.55
N ASN A 202 20.93 21.24 -13.50
CA ASN A 202 22.32 20.86 -13.69
C ASN A 202 23.22 21.59 -12.67
N GLU A 203 24.33 20.97 -12.26
CA GLU A 203 25.26 21.48 -11.22
C GLU A 203 25.77 22.93 -11.44
N PHE A 204 25.60 23.50 -12.64
CA PHE A 204 26.08 24.83 -13.00
C PHE A 204 24.99 25.92 -13.09
N THR A 205 23.70 25.58 -12.93
CA THR A 205 22.61 26.55 -13.04
C THR A 205 22.22 27.08 -11.67
N SER A 206 22.73 28.26 -11.30
CA SER A 206 22.18 29.03 -10.18
C SER A 206 20.90 29.72 -10.63
N ILE A 207 19.75 29.33 -10.07
CA ILE A 207 18.45 29.90 -10.42
C ILE A 207 17.89 30.62 -9.20
N ASP A 208 17.57 31.91 -9.34
CA ASP A 208 16.77 32.62 -8.35
C ASP A 208 15.29 32.23 -8.51
N LEU A 209 14.80 31.43 -7.56
CA LEU A 209 13.42 30.94 -7.57
C LEU A 209 12.41 32.07 -7.35
N SER A 210 12.80 33.13 -6.62
CA SER A 210 11.92 34.27 -6.36
C SER A 210 11.72 35.06 -7.65
N GLU A 211 12.80 35.33 -8.38
CA GLU A 211 12.75 36.00 -9.69
C GLU A 211 11.92 35.17 -10.69
N LEU A 212 12.15 33.85 -10.73
CA LEU A 212 11.38 32.95 -11.60
C LEU A 212 9.88 32.96 -11.24
N GLN A 213 9.54 32.94 -9.95
CA GLN A 213 8.16 32.97 -9.49
C GLN A 213 7.47 34.28 -9.89
N GLU A 214 8.09 35.43 -9.63
CA GLU A 214 7.52 36.74 -9.99
C GLU A 214 7.31 36.87 -11.50
N GLN A 215 8.26 36.41 -12.30
CA GLN A 215 8.14 36.45 -13.75
C GLN A 215 7.04 35.54 -14.29
N LEU A 216 6.90 34.33 -13.74
CA LEU A 216 5.81 33.44 -14.13
C LEU A 216 4.44 34.04 -13.78
N VAL A 217 4.33 34.70 -12.63
CA VAL A 217 3.10 35.43 -12.26
C VAL A 217 2.82 36.55 -13.27
N ASN A 218 3.82 37.36 -13.62
CA ASN A 218 3.65 38.45 -14.60
C ASN A 218 3.27 37.94 -15.99
N LEU A 219 3.89 36.84 -16.44
CA LEU A 219 3.60 36.21 -17.72
C LEU A 219 2.15 35.72 -17.78
N LEU A 220 1.66 35.12 -16.70
CA LEU A 220 0.29 34.63 -16.61
C LEU A 220 -0.73 35.75 -16.52
N GLN A 221 -0.40 36.89 -15.90
CA GLN A 221 -1.28 38.07 -15.87
C GLN A 221 -1.44 38.76 -17.24
N LEU A 222 -0.51 38.54 -18.18
CA LEU A 222 -0.52 39.12 -19.52
C LEU A 222 -1.18 38.20 -20.58
N ALA A 223 -1.55 36.98 -20.21
CA ALA A 223 -2.15 35.97 -21.07
C ALA A 223 -3.68 35.97 -20.98
#